data_AF-A0AB34JU22-F1
#
_entry.id   AF-A0AB34JU22-F1
#
_cell.length_a   1.000
_cell.length_b   1.000
_cell.length_c   1.000
_cell.angle_alpha   90.00
_cell.angle_beta   90.00
_cell.angle_gamma   90.00
#
_symmetry.space_group_name_H-M   'P 1'
#
loop_
_entity.id
_entity.type
_entity.pdbx_description
1 polymer ?
#
loop_
_entity_poly.entity_id
_entity_poly.type
_entity_poly.pdbx_seq_one_letter_code
_entity_poly.pdbx_strand_id
1 'polypeptide(L)'
;MMRLPSIDPTTRTLIVAGYPNVGKSSFMNKVTRANVDVQPYAFTTKSLYVGHMDYKYLRWQVVDTPGVLDKPLEERNTIEMQSITALAHLQCCVLYVVDISEQCGYSIEQQVALFESIKPLFQGKPLVVAVNKVDVRKPEELRPDEVRQLEKLRESGAKVVFMSTLAEIGLTDVKNAACDLLLAQRVENKLSGSKVEQVINRVRVAEPSPRDSRTRGVHIPQSVLASRAAAPAVPAPANSTDLPDLPKRRTQRDEQEEHGGAGVYSFPLQRQWSLKKPEWVDDCIPEIMDGKNIFDFVDPEIEAKLAELEAEEDERAALAAAMNDDEMEDPEEAEAKQQVGAWAKAIRKRKGVIKEKARVERKNNHPTMGRAVAARGKTVGEFVEHMDQLGVKTDAEALANLRGRATSRAAPKADMEVDGAVVGTKRARSSSVPRDRSATRRNPVQMEQARSPSAHGLRDEAQLQKSAKLAKKKQFKLAKNGLASESDRRIPCKKPKHLLTGKRGNGKTDRR
;
A
#
# COMPACT_ATOMS: atom_id res chain seq x y z
N MET A 1 36.26 -18.40 5.23
CA MET A 1 35.96 -16.94 5.28
C MET A 1 34.71 -16.58 6.08
N MET A 2 33.64 -17.37 6.11
CA MET A 2 32.37 -17.02 6.80
C MET A 2 32.46 -16.73 8.31
N ARG A 3 33.48 -17.21 9.04
CA ARG A 3 33.63 -17.01 10.49
C ARG A 3 34.56 -15.87 10.89
N LEU A 4 35.13 -15.13 9.93
CA LEU A 4 35.97 -13.97 10.25
C LEU A 4 35.09 -12.80 10.70
N PRO A 5 35.47 -12.07 11.76
CA PRO A 5 34.71 -10.90 12.17
C PRO A 5 34.82 -9.80 11.11
N SER A 6 33.74 -9.05 10.93
CA SER A 6 33.74 -7.88 10.05
C SER A 6 34.39 -6.70 10.79
N ILE A 7 35.54 -6.24 10.28
CA ILE A 7 36.26 -5.08 10.79
C ILE A 7 36.26 -4.01 9.70
N ASP A 8 35.85 -2.80 10.04
CA ASP A 8 35.96 -1.66 9.12
C ASP A 8 37.22 -0.86 9.48
N PRO A 9 38.27 -0.88 8.63
CA PRO A 9 39.54 -0.24 8.93
C PRO A 9 39.46 1.30 9.02
N THR A 10 38.39 1.89 8.49
CA THR A 10 38.18 3.34 8.48
C THR A 10 37.36 3.83 9.67
N THR A 11 36.74 2.93 10.43
CA THR A 11 35.89 3.34 11.57
C THR A 11 36.70 3.60 12.84
N ARG A 12 36.03 3.98 13.93
CA ARG A 12 36.68 4.28 15.21
C ARG A 12 36.95 2.98 15.93
N THR A 13 38.22 2.65 16.05
CA THR A 13 38.65 1.38 16.58
C THR A 13 39.57 1.60 17.79
N LEU A 14 39.30 0.89 18.87
CA LEU A 14 40.27 0.63 19.94
C LEU A 14 40.88 -0.74 19.67
N ILE A 15 42.19 -0.85 19.79
CA ILE A 15 42.87 -2.16 19.77
C ILE A 15 43.50 -2.40 21.13
N VAL A 16 43.23 -3.55 21.72
CA VAL A 16 43.73 -3.93 23.05
C VAL A 16 44.94 -4.82 22.87
N ALA A 17 46.10 -4.40 23.37
CA ALA A 17 47.38 -5.09 23.22
C ALA A 17 48.06 -5.27 24.59
N GLY A 18 49.00 -6.22 24.69
CA GLY A 18 49.71 -6.53 25.94
C GLY A 18 49.96 -8.04 26.11
N TYR A 19 50.72 -8.40 27.15
CA TYR A 19 51.09 -9.79 27.46
C TYR A 19 49.86 -10.72 27.63
N PRO A 20 50.01 -12.05 27.52
CA PRO A 20 48.98 -13.00 27.91
C PRO A 20 48.54 -12.76 29.36
N ASN A 21 47.30 -13.12 29.71
CA ASN A 21 46.80 -13.11 31.09
C ASN A 21 46.77 -11.75 31.84
N VAL A 22 47.07 -10.62 31.17
CA VAL A 22 46.97 -9.26 31.75
C VAL A 22 45.53 -8.74 31.87
N GLY A 23 44.54 -9.42 31.28
CA GLY A 23 43.11 -9.06 31.36
C GLY A 23 42.53 -8.33 30.14
N LYS A 24 43.12 -8.48 28.95
CA LYS A 24 42.63 -7.86 27.69
C LYS A 24 41.20 -8.29 27.31
N SER A 25 40.97 -9.61 27.23
CA SER A 25 39.66 -10.15 26.88
C SER A 25 38.60 -9.87 27.96
N SER A 26 39.02 -9.86 29.24
CA SER A 26 38.17 -9.41 30.36
C SER A 26 37.74 -7.95 30.20
N PHE A 27 38.67 -7.05 29.84
CA PHE A 27 38.35 -5.66 29.55
C PHE A 27 37.35 -5.56 28.39
N MET A 28 37.54 -6.31 27.29
CA MET A 28 36.60 -6.29 26.17
C MET A 28 35.20 -6.75 26.58
N ASN A 29 35.07 -7.84 27.35
CA ASN A 29 33.77 -8.35 27.83
C ASN A 29 33.08 -7.39 28.79
N LYS A 30 33.83 -6.60 29.56
CA LYS A 30 33.25 -5.61 30.49
C LYS A 30 32.83 -4.32 29.78
N VAL A 31 33.57 -3.91 28.76
CA VAL A 31 33.31 -2.67 28.02
C VAL A 31 32.32 -2.86 26.87
N THR A 32 32.21 -4.07 26.33
CA THR A 32 31.34 -4.42 25.20
C THR A 32 30.42 -5.58 25.54
N ARG A 33 29.41 -5.85 24.70
CA ARG A 33 28.58 -7.07 24.82
C ARG A 33 29.20 -8.30 24.14
N ALA A 34 30.52 -8.29 23.91
CA ALA A 34 31.22 -9.47 23.39
C ALA A 34 31.27 -10.56 24.46
N ASN A 35 31.27 -11.82 24.02
CA ASN A 35 31.46 -12.98 24.88
C ASN A 35 32.70 -13.75 24.40
N VAL A 36 33.86 -13.30 24.87
CA VAL A 36 35.14 -13.98 24.61
C VAL A 36 35.53 -14.80 25.82
N ASP A 37 36.00 -16.02 25.58
CA ASP A 37 36.45 -16.91 26.64
C ASP A 37 37.65 -16.32 27.38
N VAL A 38 37.57 -16.28 28.71
CA VAL A 38 38.65 -15.83 29.60
C VAL A 38 39.09 -17.04 30.43
N GLN A 39 40.36 -17.40 30.32
CA GLN A 39 40.95 -18.52 31.03
C GLN A 39 42.32 -18.12 31.57
N PRO A 40 42.82 -18.76 32.66
CA PRO A 40 44.06 -18.36 33.31
C PRO A 40 45.33 -18.80 32.56
N TYR A 41 45.19 -19.58 31.48
CA TYR A 41 46.31 -20.03 30.65
C TYR A 41 46.47 -19.18 29.39
N ALA A 42 47.71 -18.99 28.95
CA ALA A 42 48.03 -18.23 27.74
C ALA A 42 47.36 -18.82 26.47
N PHE A 43 47.25 -18.01 25.42
CA PHE A 43 46.62 -18.38 24.14
C PHE A 43 45.14 -18.78 24.23
N THR A 44 44.40 -18.27 25.22
CA THR A 44 42.93 -18.39 25.24
C THR A 44 42.32 -17.80 23.97
N THR A 45 42.85 -16.66 23.52
CA THR A 45 42.39 -15.93 22.33
C THR A 45 43.32 -16.25 21.14
N LYS A 46 42.86 -17.09 20.20
CA LYS A 46 43.64 -17.51 19.01
C LYS A 46 43.35 -16.73 17.73
N SER A 47 42.37 -15.83 17.77
CA SER A 47 41.93 -15.01 16.65
C SER A 47 41.57 -13.61 17.13
N LEU A 48 41.55 -12.63 16.24
CA LEU A 48 41.01 -11.31 16.55
C LEU A 48 39.52 -11.43 16.86
N TYR A 49 39.09 -10.86 17.98
CA TYR A 49 37.67 -10.69 18.30
C TYR A 49 37.30 -9.22 18.23
N VAL A 50 36.04 -8.96 17.88
CA VAL A 50 35.52 -7.61 17.75
C VAL A 50 34.31 -7.46 18.65
N GLY A 51 34.42 -6.60 19.64
CA GLY A 51 33.31 -6.08 20.42
C GLY A 51 32.86 -4.72 19.87
N HIS A 52 31.61 -4.38 20.10
CA HIS A 52 31.11 -3.04 19.82
C HIS A 52 30.64 -2.34 21.08
N MET A 53 30.91 -1.05 21.17
CA MET A 53 30.43 -0.18 22.23
C MET A 53 29.93 1.16 21.66
N ASP A 54 29.12 1.85 22.44
CA ASP A 54 28.63 3.19 22.12
C ASP A 54 29.25 4.20 23.10
N TYR A 55 29.81 5.27 22.56
CA TYR A 55 30.42 6.35 23.34
C TYR A 55 30.22 7.70 22.65
N LYS A 56 29.75 8.71 23.39
CA LYS A 56 29.35 10.04 22.86
C LYS A 56 28.43 9.94 21.63
N TYR A 57 27.44 9.04 21.70
CA TYR A 57 26.48 8.76 20.61
C TYR A 57 27.11 8.24 19.31
N LEU A 58 28.35 7.74 19.36
CA LEU A 58 29.08 7.18 18.23
C LEU A 58 29.32 5.69 18.48
N ARG A 59 29.27 4.90 17.39
CA ARG A 59 29.62 3.48 17.41
C ARG A 59 31.13 3.30 17.34
N TRP A 60 31.66 2.44 18.20
CA TRP A 60 33.08 2.08 18.28
C TRP A 60 33.26 0.57 18.11
N GLN A 61 34.42 0.20 17.57
CA GLN A 61 34.89 -1.17 17.48
C GLN A 61 36.01 -1.35 18.51
N VAL A 62 35.94 -2.41 19.32
CA VAL A 62 37.02 -2.81 20.21
C VAL A 62 37.54 -4.12 19.68
N VAL A 63 38.82 -4.14 19.29
CA VAL A 63 39.49 -5.32 18.75
C VAL A 63 40.38 -5.89 19.84
N ASP A 64 40.04 -7.10 20.30
CA ASP A 64 40.90 -7.87 21.19
C ASP A 64 41.92 -8.65 20.37
N THR A 65 43.18 -8.55 20.78
CA THR A 65 44.29 -9.22 20.10
C THR A 65 44.75 -10.43 20.89
N PRO A 66 45.07 -11.56 20.23
CA PRO A 66 45.85 -12.64 20.81
C PRO A 66 47.05 -12.06 21.55
N GLY A 67 47.15 -12.37 22.84
CA GLY A 67 48.27 -11.90 23.63
C GLY A 67 49.50 -12.71 23.31
N VAL A 68 50.33 -12.27 22.37
CA VAL A 68 51.80 -12.17 22.51
C VAL A 68 52.41 -11.43 21.32
N LEU A 69 53.43 -10.62 21.63
CA LEU A 69 54.36 -9.94 20.72
C LEU A 69 55.81 -10.10 21.25
N ASP A 70 56.05 -11.08 22.13
CA ASP A 70 57.30 -11.28 22.88
C ASP A 70 58.47 -11.81 22.03
N LYS A 71 58.18 -12.32 20.84
CA LYS A 71 59.18 -12.79 19.88
C LYS A 71 59.57 -11.72 18.85
N PRO A 72 60.79 -11.76 18.30
CA PRO A 72 61.16 -10.96 17.12
C PRO A 72 60.16 -11.15 15.98
N LEU A 73 59.94 -10.09 15.18
CA LEU A 73 58.94 -10.07 14.09
C LEU A 73 59.03 -11.30 13.14
N GLU A 74 60.25 -11.78 12.89
CA GLU A 74 60.57 -12.87 11.97
C GLU A 74 60.19 -14.26 12.50
N GLU A 75 60.08 -14.41 13.83
CA GLU A 75 59.81 -15.69 14.50
C GLU A 75 58.37 -15.82 15.00
N ARG A 76 57.51 -14.85 14.65
CA ARG A 76 56.13 -14.80 15.13
C ARG A 76 55.22 -15.75 14.39
N ASN A 77 54.28 -16.33 15.14
CA ASN A 77 53.30 -17.25 14.60
C ASN A 77 52.28 -16.53 13.70
N THR A 78 51.56 -17.28 12.86
CA THR A 78 50.49 -16.74 12.01
C THR A 78 49.40 -16.02 12.80
N ILE A 79 49.12 -16.46 14.02
CA ILE A 79 48.17 -15.84 14.95
C ILE A 79 48.66 -14.46 15.41
N GLU A 80 49.95 -14.35 15.77
CA GLU A 80 50.57 -13.11 16.23
C GLU A 80 50.74 -12.12 15.07
N MET A 81 50.99 -12.64 13.87
CA MET A 81 51.03 -11.84 12.64
C MET A 81 49.70 -11.15 12.35
N GLN A 82 48.56 -11.74 12.72
CA GLN A 82 47.26 -11.09 12.61
C GLN A 82 47.14 -9.87 13.55
N SER A 83 47.65 -9.96 14.78
CA SER A 83 47.69 -8.84 15.72
C SER A 83 48.56 -7.69 15.19
N ILE A 84 49.71 -8.00 14.58
CA ILE A 84 50.60 -7.01 13.96
C ILE A 84 49.94 -6.36 12.76
N THR A 85 49.30 -7.15 11.90
CA THR A 85 48.60 -6.66 10.71
C THR A 85 47.48 -5.69 11.12
N ALA A 86 46.70 -6.04 12.16
CA ALA A 86 45.70 -5.16 12.73
C ALA A 86 46.32 -3.89 13.34
N LEU A 87 47.40 -4.04 14.12
CA LEU A 87 48.13 -2.92 14.71
C LEU A 87 48.79 -2.01 13.67
N ALA A 88 49.18 -2.51 12.50
CA ALA A 88 49.80 -1.71 11.46
C ALA A 88 48.74 -0.94 10.65
N HIS A 89 47.70 -1.64 10.17
CA HIS A 89 46.78 -1.09 9.17
C HIS A 89 45.55 -0.36 9.75
N LEU A 90 45.16 -0.62 10.99
CA LEU A 90 43.98 0.03 11.58
C LEU A 90 44.33 1.44 12.08
N GLN A 91 43.48 2.42 11.74
CA GLN A 91 43.54 3.77 12.33
C GLN A 91 42.81 3.77 13.67
N CYS A 92 43.52 3.32 14.71
CA CYS A 92 42.96 3.04 16.02
C CYS A 92 43.66 3.81 17.15
N CYS A 93 43.01 3.84 18.32
CA CYS A 93 43.70 4.06 19.59
C CYS A 93 44.28 2.74 20.06
N VAL A 94 45.56 2.74 20.43
CA VAL A 94 46.21 1.58 21.03
C VAL A 94 46.02 1.64 22.53
N LEU A 95 45.39 0.62 23.10
CA LEU A 95 45.25 0.40 24.53
C LEU A 95 46.22 -0.71 24.94
N TYR A 96 47.35 -0.33 25.54
CA TYR A 96 48.34 -1.26 26.05
C TYR A 96 48.04 -1.61 27.51
N VAL A 97 47.77 -2.88 27.81
CA VAL A 97 47.39 -3.34 29.14
C VAL A 97 48.62 -3.91 29.86
N VAL A 98 48.90 -3.37 31.03
CA VAL A 98 50.00 -3.79 31.93
C VAL A 98 49.41 -4.37 33.20
N ASP A 99 49.87 -5.53 33.63
CA ASP A 99 49.52 -6.13 34.92
C ASP A 99 50.53 -5.72 35.99
N ILE A 100 50.07 -4.97 37.00
CA ILE A 100 50.89 -4.48 38.11
C ILE A 100 51.23 -5.56 39.16
N SER A 101 50.42 -6.62 39.22
CA SER A 101 50.52 -7.70 40.20
C SER A 101 51.51 -8.80 39.83
N GLU A 102 52.01 -8.78 38.59
CA GLU A 102 52.88 -9.82 38.00
C GLU A 102 52.27 -11.24 37.96
N GLN A 103 50.98 -11.40 38.32
CA GLN A 103 50.26 -12.68 38.23
C GLN A 103 50.10 -13.20 36.79
N CYS A 104 50.32 -12.35 35.79
CA CYS A 104 50.38 -12.76 34.38
C CYS A 104 51.59 -13.65 34.04
N GLY A 105 52.57 -13.78 34.96
CA GLY A 105 53.79 -14.58 34.78
C GLY A 105 54.97 -13.79 34.21
N TYR A 106 54.84 -12.46 34.07
CA TYR A 106 55.87 -11.57 33.53
C TYR A 106 56.07 -10.36 34.43
N SER A 107 57.32 -9.94 34.61
CA SER A 107 57.64 -8.76 35.42
C SER A 107 57.21 -7.46 34.73
N ILE A 108 57.03 -6.39 35.50
CA ILE A 108 56.71 -5.06 34.93
C ILE A 108 57.79 -4.62 33.93
N GLU A 109 59.06 -4.93 34.18
CA GLU A 109 60.17 -4.63 33.28
C GLU A 109 60.03 -5.32 31.92
N GLN A 110 59.67 -6.60 31.90
CA GLN A 110 59.42 -7.34 30.65
C GLN A 110 58.21 -6.74 29.90
N GLN A 111 57.16 -6.36 30.64
CA GLN A 111 55.98 -5.70 30.09
C GLN A 111 56.31 -4.35 29.44
N VAL A 112 57.24 -3.57 29.99
CA VAL A 112 57.71 -2.32 29.40
C VAL A 112 58.67 -2.55 28.23
N ALA A 113 59.57 -3.53 28.32
CA ALA A 113 60.46 -3.89 27.22
C ALA A 113 59.67 -4.32 25.97
N LEU A 114 58.58 -5.07 26.17
CA LEU A 114 57.67 -5.42 25.07
C LEU A 114 57.06 -4.16 24.44
N PHE A 115 56.55 -3.24 25.26
CA PHE A 115 55.98 -1.99 24.80
C PHE A 115 56.98 -1.20 23.94
N GLU A 116 58.23 -1.10 24.36
CA GLU A 116 59.30 -0.43 23.61
C GLU A 116 59.57 -1.11 22.26
N SER A 117 59.59 -2.45 22.24
CA SER A 117 59.83 -3.21 20.99
C SER A 117 58.72 -3.03 19.95
N ILE A 118 57.48 -2.83 20.37
CA ILE A 118 56.31 -2.67 19.48
C ILE A 118 55.94 -1.20 19.23
N LYS A 119 56.55 -0.27 19.97
CA LYS A 119 56.38 1.19 19.82
C LYS A 119 56.49 1.68 18.37
N PRO A 120 57.39 1.16 17.50
CA PRO A 120 57.45 1.56 16.09
C PRO A 120 56.14 1.34 15.32
N LEU A 121 55.29 0.39 15.74
CA LEU A 121 53.99 0.12 15.13
C LEU A 121 52.91 1.15 15.52
N PHE A 122 53.17 1.97 16.53
CA PHE A 122 52.21 2.94 17.08
C PHE A 122 52.35 4.35 16.47
N GLN A 123 53.20 4.51 15.46
CA GLN A 123 53.43 5.82 14.83
C GLN A 123 52.11 6.43 14.31
N GLY A 124 51.85 7.67 14.71
CA GLY A 124 50.64 8.40 14.33
C GLY A 124 49.34 7.88 14.98
N LYS A 125 49.42 7.08 16.05
CA LYS A 125 48.27 6.54 16.78
C LYS A 125 48.24 7.05 18.23
N PRO A 126 47.08 7.39 18.79
CA PRO A 126 46.98 7.75 20.20
C PRO A 126 47.23 6.51 21.05
N LEU A 127 47.91 6.71 22.17
CA LEU A 127 48.35 5.63 23.04
C LEU A 127 47.85 5.83 24.47
N VAL A 128 47.19 4.81 24.98
CA VAL A 128 46.75 4.71 26.37
C VAL A 128 47.35 3.46 26.97
N VAL A 129 47.94 3.60 28.15
CA VAL A 129 48.42 2.46 28.94
C VAL A 129 47.44 2.25 30.09
N ALA A 130 46.79 1.10 30.12
CA ALA A 130 45.91 0.69 31.21
C ALA A 130 46.67 -0.24 32.16
N VAL A 131 46.93 0.23 33.37
CA VAL A 131 47.52 -0.58 34.45
C VAL A 131 46.39 -1.34 35.14
N ASN A 132 46.29 -2.64 34.88
CA ASN A 132 45.24 -3.53 35.36
C ASN A 132 45.62 -4.24 36.67
N LYS A 133 44.62 -4.84 37.33
CA LYS A 133 44.71 -5.59 38.59
C LYS A 133 45.12 -4.77 39.82
N VAL A 134 44.73 -3.50 39.84
CA VAL A 134 44.99 -2.61 40.99
C VAL A 134 44.24 -3.00 42.27
N ASP A 135 43.27 -3.90 42.16
CA ASP A 135 42.57 -4.54 43.28
C ASP A 135 43.45 -5.55 44.02
N VAL A 136 44.39 -6.19 43.31
CA VAL A 136 45.32 -7.17 43.87
C VAL A 136 46.53 -6.48 44.48
N ARG A 137 47.12 -5.51 43.76
CA ARG A 137 48.30 -4.76 44.20
C ARG A 137 48.07 -3.29 43.91
N LYS A 138 48.16 -2.47 44.95
CA LYS A 138 47.88 -1.04 44.82
C LYS A 138 49.09 -0.28 44.23
N PRO A 139 48.87 0.84 43.53
CA PRO A 139 49.97 1.64 42.97
C PRO A 139 50.97 2.15 44.02
N GLU A 140 50.53 2.38 45.26
CA GLU A 140 51.40 2.85 46.35
C GLU A 140 52.38 1.79 46.86
N GLU A 141 52.15 0.52 46.54
CA GLU A 141 52.97 -0.64 46.95
C GLU A 141 54.05 -0.99 45.90
N LEU A 142 54.22 -0.14 44.88
CA LEU A 142 55.24 -0.30 43.85
C LEU A 142 56.63 0.10 44.38
N ARG A 143 57.65 -0.68 43.99
CA ARG A 143 59.05 -0.34 44.22
C ARG A 143 59.41 0.90 43.39
N PRO A 144 60.36 1.73 43.84
CA PRO A 144 60.80 2.91 43.08
C PRO A 144 61.22 2.60 41.63
N ASP A 145 61.82 1.43 41.40
CA ASP A 145 62.22 0.99 40.07
C ASP A 145 61.01 0.69 39.16
N GLU A 146 59.95 0.08 39.71
CA GLU A 146 58.72 -0.22 38.96
C GLU A 146 57.94 1.05 38.64
N VAL A 147 57.91 2.01 39.58
CA VAL A 147 57.35 3.34 39.34
C VAL A 147 58.10 4.01 38.19
N ARG A 148 59.43 3.93 38.17
CA ARG A 148 60.26 4.44 37.06
C ARG A 148 59.93 3.75 35.73
N GLN A 149 59.66 2.45 35.72
CA GLN A 149 59.23 1.76 34.49
C GLN A 149 57.88 2.28 33.99
N LEU A 150 56.91 2.56 34.87
CA LEU A 150 55.64 3.17 34.49
C LEU A 150 55.79 4.64 34.03
N GLU A 151 56.75 5.37 34.61
CA GLU A 151 57.09 6.73 34.19
C GLU A 151 57.69 6.76 32.78
N LYS A 152 58.56 5.80 32.41
CA LYS A 152 59.05 5.65 31.04
C LYS A 152 57.92 5.51 30.02
N LEU A 153 56.84 4.80 30.39
CA LEU A 153 55.66 4.71 29.53
C LEU A 153 54.98 6.08 29.36
N ARG A 154 54.93 6.91 30.41
CA ARG A 154 54.41 8.29 30.30
C ARG A 154 55.29 9.16 29.41
N GLU A 155 56.60 9.09 29.58
CA GLU A 155 57.59 9.82 28.76
C GLU A 155 57.51 9.43 27.28
N SER A 156 57.06 8.21 26.97
CA SER A 156 56.81 7.76 25.61
C SER A 156 55.61 8.41 24.91
N GLY A 157 54.89 9.31 25.61
CA GLY A 157 53.68 9.98 25.12
C GLY A 157 52.38 9.23 25.41
N ALA A 158 52.44 8.17 26.23
CA ALA A 158 51.26 7.39 26.61
C ALA A 158 50.51 8.01 27.78
N LYS A 159 49.17 8.04 27.70
CA LYS A 159 48.36 8.36 28.87
C LYS A 159 48.19 7.12 29.75
N VAL A 160 48.83 7.12 30.91
CA VAL A 160 48.73 6.01 31.89
C VAL A 160 47.49 6.20 32.76
N VAL A 161 46.64 5.18 32.81
CA VAL A 161 45.41 5.14 33.61
C VAL A 161 45.36 3.81 34.36
N PHE A 162 44.85 3.83 35.59
CA PHE A 162 44.74 2.65 36.44
C PHE A 162 43.33 2.04 36.33
N MET A 163 43.24 0.72 36.31
CA MET A 163 41.97 0.01 36.26
C MET A 163 42.00 -1.36 36.95
N SER A 164 40.83 -1.89 37.27
CA SER A 164 40.64 -3.30 37.64
C SER A 164 39.45 -3.86 36.89
N THR A 165 39.67 -4.88 36.06
CA THR A 165 38.59 -5.61 35.37
C THR A 165 37.76 -6.48 36.30
N LEU A 166 38.29 -6.85 37.47
CA LEU A 166 37.59 -7.68 38.46
C LEU A 166 36.68 -6.83 39.32
N ALA A 167 37.20 -5.74 39.91
CA ALA A 167 36.47 -4.83 40.78
C ALA A 167 35.72 -3.72 40.00
N GLU A 168 35.87 -3.67 38.68
CA GLU A 168 35.27 -2.67 37.77
C GLU A 168 35.67 -1.21 38.06
N ILE A 169 36.82 -1.01 38.71
CA ILE A 169 37.37 0.31 39.04
C ILE A 169 38.11 0.87 37.82
N GLY A 170 37.89 2.14 37.47
CA GLY A 170 38.65 2.85 36.42
C GLY A 170 38.39 2.41 34.97
N LEU A 171 37.51 1.43 34.72
CA LEU A 171 37.18 0.96 33.36
C LEU A 171 36.62 2.08 32.47
N THR A 172 35.71 2.88 33.04
CA THR A 172 35.11 4.01 32.34
C THR A 172 36.15 5.08 32.03
N ASP A 173 37.11 5.32 32.93
CA ASP A 173 38.16 6.32 32.72
C ASP A 173 39.10 5.91 31.59
N VAL A 174 39.51 4.65 31.55
CA VAL A 174 40.30 4.08 30.44
C VAL A 174 39.55 4.21 29.12
N LYS A 175 38.27 3.80 29.11
CA LYS A 175 37.41 3.89 27.93
C LYS A 175 37.30 5.34 27.43
N ASN A 176 36.99 6.27 28.33
CA ASN A 176 36.79 7.68 28.01
C ASN A 176 38.10 8.30 27.51
N ALA A 177 39.22 8.03 28.18
CA ALA A 177 40.53 8.53 27.79
C ALA A 177 40.93 8.08 26.38
N ALA A 178 40.80 6.78 26.08
CA ALA A 178 41.13 6.23 24.77
C ALA A 178 40.22 6.78 23.67
N CYS A 179 38.92 6.89 23.94
CA CYS A 179 37.97 7.43 22.97
C CYS A 179 38.19 8.93 22.71
N ASP A 180 38.43 9.72 23.76
CA ASP A 180 38.60 11.17 23.63
C ASP A 180 39.90 11.54 22.90
N LEU A 181 40.99 10.82 23.17
CA LEU A 181 42.25 11.01 22.44
C LEU A 181 42.10 10.70 20.95
N LEU A 182 41.44 9.59 20.60
CA LEU A 182 41.20 9.26 19.20
C LEU A 182 40.24 10.25 18.54
N LEU A 183 39.23 10.73 19.25
CA LEU A 183 38.33 11.75 18.72
C LEU A 183 39.06 13.06 18.45
N ALA A 184 39.91 13.52 19.38
CA ALA A 184 40.69 14.74 19.21
C ALA A 184 41.54 14.68 17.93
N GLN A 185 42.35 13.62 17.79
CA GLN A 185 43.19 13.44 16.60
C GLN A 185 42.36 13.32 15.31
N ARG A 186 41.22 12.62 15.34
CA ARG A 186 40.38 12.45 14.15
C ARG A 186 39.62 13.71 13.77
N VAL A 187 39.28 14.56 14.74
CA VAL A 187 38.69 15.88 14.49
C VAL A 187 39.75 16.79 13.87
N GLU A 188 40.98 16.80 14.40
CA GLU A 188 42.10 17.55 13.83
C GLU A 188 42.38 17.15 12.37
N ASN A 189 42.47 15.84 12.09
CA ASN A 189 42.63 15.31 10.73
C ASN A 189 41.45 15.65 9.79
N LYS A 190 40.26 15.92 10.33
CA LYS A 190 39.11 16.35 9.54
C LYS A 190 39.12 17.85 9.32
N LEU A 191 39.52 18.64 10.32
CA LEU A 191 39.66 20.10 10.23
C LEU A 191 40.70 20.51 9.19
N SER A 192 41.78 19.74 9.04
CA SER A 192 42.76 19.96 7.97
C SER A 192 42.24 19.60 6.56
N GLY A 193 41.09 18.92 6.46
CA GLY A 193 40.47 18.54 5.20
C GLY A 193 39.31 19.45 4.80
N SER A 194 38.99 19.47 3.50
CA SER A 194 37.87 20.26 2.94
C SER A 194 36.47 19.74 3.28
N LYS A 195 36.35 18.53 3.85
CA LYS A 195 35.05 17.91 4.17
C LYS A 195 34.29 18.62 5.28
N VAL A 196 34.97 19.42 6.10
CA VAL A 196 34.31 20.17 7.19
C VAL A 196 33.34 21.19 6.63
N GLU A 197 33.68 21.87 5.53
CA GLU A 197 32.85 22.90 4.89
C GLU A 197 31.45 22.38 4.53
N GLN A 198 31.35 21.11 4.12
CA GLN A 198 30.08 20.45 3.77
C GLN A 198 29.17 20.22 4.99
N VAL A 199 29.70 20.25 6.20
CA VAL A 199 29.01 19.93 7.46
C VAL A 199 28.82 21.15 8.36
N ILE A 200 29.49 22.28 8.08
CA ILE A 200 29.41 23.52 8.88
C ILE A 200 27.95 23.95 9.10
N ASN A 201 27.09 23.80 8.10
CA ASN A 201 25.67 24.14 8.20
C ASN A 201 24.90 23.33 9.27
N ARG A 202 25.35 22.13 9.63
CA ARG A 202 24.75 21.29 10.69
C ARG A 202 25.28 21.62 12.07
N VAL A 203 26.50 22.14 12.15
CA VAL A 203 27.18 22.50 13.41
C VAL A 203 26.78 23.90 13.85
N ARG A 204 26.52 24.80 12.90
CA ARG A 204 26.11 26.17 13.17
C ARG A 204 24.70 26.21 13.76
N VAL A 205 24.59 26.64 15.02
CA VAL A 205 23.32 26.96 15.66
C VAL A 205 22.88 28.35 15.22
N ALA A 206 21.62 28.50 14.79
CA ALA A 206 21.06 29.79 14.40
C ALA A 206 20.60 30.54 15.64
N GLU A 207 21.12 31.74 15.85
CA GLU A 207 20.69 32.63 16.92
C GLU A 207 19.61 33.58 16.40
N PRO A 208 18.45 33.69 17.09
CA PRO A 208 17.38 34.57 16.64
C PRO A 208 17.78 36.03 16.83
N SER A 209 17.68 36.84 15.78
CA SER A 209 17.84 38.29 15.88
C SER A 209 16.62 38.93 16.56
N PRO A 210 16.80 39.87 17.49
CA PRO A 210 15.69 40.61 18.07
C PRO A 210 14.94 41.39 16.98
N ARG A 211 13.68 41.00 16.70
CA ARG A 211 12.83 41.63 15.67
C ARG A 211 11.71 42.47 16.28
N ASP A 212 11.00 41.92 17.26
CA ASP A 212 9.84 42.54 17.91
C ASP A 212 10.03 42.57 19.44
N SER A 213 9.32 43.44 20.15
CA SER A 213 9.24 43.48 21.62
C SER A 213 8.30 42.43 22.25
N ARG A 214 7.72 41.52 21.45
CA ARG A 214 6.78 40.50 21.94
C ARG A 214 7.52 39.29 22.52
N THR A 215 7.26 38.99 23.79
CA THR A 215 7.77 37.80 24.47
C THR A 215 7.00 36.55 24.06
N ARG A 216 7.69 35.55 23.49
CA ARG A 216 7.12 34.25 23.15
C ARG A 216 7.69 33.20 24.11
N GLY A 217 6.97 32.94 25.19
CA GLY A 217 7.36 31.96 26.20
C GLY A 217 7.05 30.52 25.80
N VAL A 218 7.62 29.56 26.54
CA VAL A 218 7.27 28.14 26.42
C VAL A 218 6.01 27.88 27.25
N HIS A 219 4.96 27.35 26.64
CA HIS A 219 3.72 26.99 27.35
C HIS A 219 3.72 25.48 27.67
N ILE A 220 4.01 25.15 28.93
CA ILE A 220 3.92 23.77 29.45
C ILE A 220 2.71 23.70 30.39
N PRO A 221 1.71 22.84 30.12
CA PRO A 221 0.55 22.70 30.99
C PRO A 221 0.92 22.29 32.41
N GLN A 222 0.20 22.83 33.41
CA GLN A 222 0.45 22.53 34.82
C GLN A 222 0.31 21.03 35.16
N SER A 223 -0.58 20.30 34.47
CA SER A 223 -0.72 18.85 34.64
C SER A 223 0.57 18.08 34.33
N VAL A 224 1.33 18.51 33.32
CA VAL A 224 2.62 17.89 32.94
C VAL A 224 3.70 18.26 33.95
N LEU A 225 3.71 19.50 34.43
CA LEU A 225 4.66 19.95 35.45
C LEU A 225 4.43 19.22 36.79
N ALA A 226 3.18 19.09 37.23
CA ALA A 226 2.81 18.32 38.41
C ALA A 226 3.16 16.84 38.27
N SER A 227 2.90 16.24 37.11
CA SER A 227 3.28 14.85 36.82
C SER A 227 4.81 14.64 36.87
N ARG A 228 5.59 15.60 36.35
CA ARG A 228 7.05 15.57 36.44
C ARG A 228 7.57 15.75 37.87
N ALA A 229 6.92 16.60 38.66
CA ALA A 229 7.28 16.82 40.07
C ALA A 229 6.91 15.63 40.96
N ALA A 230 5.81 14.92 40.65
CA ALA A 230 5.37 13.72 41.34
C ALA A 230 6.13 12.45 40.92
N ALA A 231 6.76 12.45 39.73
CA ALA A 231 7.63 11.36 39.32
C ALA A 231 8.86 11.30 40.24
N PRO A 232 9.23 10.12 40.78
CA PRO A 232 10.43 10.01 41.59
C PRO A 232 11.65 10.49 40.76
N ALA A 233 12.53 11.27 41.38
CA ALA A 233 13.73 11.85 40.76
C ALA A 233 14.80 10.82 40.35
N VAL A 234 14.43 9.55 40.18
CA VAL A 234 15.29 8.49 39.71
C VAL A 234 15.19 8.44 38.19
N PRO A 235 16.27 8.69 37.45
CA PRO A 235 16.26 8.49 36.00
C PRO A 235 15.97 7.00 35.75
N ALA A 236 14.85 6.71 35.09
CA ALA A 236 14.52 5.36 34.68
C ALA A 236 15.73 4.74 33.96
N PRO A 237 16.28 3.60 34.42
CA PRO A 237 17.35 2.95 33.70
C PRO A 237 16.83 2.53 32.33
N ALA A 238 17.56 2.92 31.28
CA ALA A 238 17.15 2.78 29.89
C ALA A 238 17.06 1.33 29.38
N ASN A 239 17.12 0.30 30.25
CA ASN A 239 16.97 -1.12 29.92
C ASN A 239 16.82 -1.99 31.19
N SER A 240 15.76 -1.84 31.99
CA SER A 240 15.35 -2.92 32.91
C SER A 240 13.87 -3.22 32.74
N THR A 241 13.57 -4.50 32.57
CA THR A 241 12.25 -5.10 32.79
C THR A 241 11.75 -4.92 34.22
N ASP A 242 12.62 -4.45 35.11
CA ASP A 242 12.37 -4.22 36.52
C ASP A 242 12.24 -2.71 36.74
N LEU A 243 11.06 -2.19 36.43
CA LEU A 243 10.59 -0.91 36.97
C LEU A 243 10.14 -1.15 38.41
N PRO A 244 10.34 -0.21 39.35
CA PRO A 244 9.64 -0.30 40.63
C PRO A 244 8.12 -0.33 40.38
N ASP A 245 7.40 -1.15 41.15
CA ASP A 245 5.94 -1.35 41.10
C ASP A 245 5.17 -0.07 41.52
N LEU A 246 5.39 1.02 40.81
CA LEU A 246 4.45 2.12 40.76
C LEU A 246 3.20 1.58 40.07
N PRO A 247 1.98 1.90 40.54
CA PRO A 247 0.76 1.47 39.86
C PRO A 247 0.79 1.97 38.42
N LYS A 248 1.13 1.09 37.49
CA LYS A 248 1.23 1.40 36.07
C LYS A 248 -0.17 1.80 35.62
N ARG A 249 -0.32 3.00 35.09
CA ARG A 249 -1.59 3.42 34.47
C ARG A 249 -1.94 2.34 33.44
N ARG A 250 -3.13 1.75 33.58
CA ARG A 250 -3.65 0.78 32.62
C ARG A 250 -3.63 1.38 31.23
N THR A 251 -2.89 0.75 30.32
CA THR A 251 -2.76 1.21 28.94
C THR A 251 -3.79 0.50 28.06
N GLN A 252 -4.13 1.09 26.91
CA GLN A 252 -5.03 0.46 25.94
C GLN A 252 -4.50 -0.90 25.44
N ARG A 253 -3.17 -1.07 25.47
CA ARG A 253 -2.52 -2.34 25.11
C ARG A 253 -2.84 -3.44 26.13
N ASP A 254 -2.79 -3.12 27.41
CA ASP A 254 -3.11 -4.06 28.48
C ASP A 254 -4.59 -4.49 28.36
N GLU A 255 -5.50 -3.53 28.12
CA GLU A 255 -6.92 -3.83 27.83
C GLU A 255 -7.12 -4.71 26.59
N GLN A 256 -6.38 -4.43 25.52
CA GLN A 256 -6.45 -5.24 24.31
C GLN A 256 -6.03 -6.68 24.58
N GLU A 257 -4.95 -6.89 25.34
CA GLU A 257 -4.45 -8.23 25.69
C GLU A 257 -5.47 -9.02 26.54
N GLU A 258 -6.14 -8.36 27.49
CA GLU A 258 -7.21 -8.96 28.29
C GLU A 258 -8.47 -9.32 27.47
N HIS A 259 -8.82 -8.50 26.48
CA HIS A 259 -10.04 -8.66 25.68
C HIS A 259 -9.83 -9.43 24.36
N GLY A 260 -8.89 -10.38 24.33
CA GLY A 260 -8.71 -11.31 23.22
C GLY A 260 -7.59 -10.94 22.23
N GLY A 261 -6.83 -9.89 22.51
CA GLY A 261 -5.62 -9.53 21.79
C GLY A 261 -5.84 -8.83 20.45
N ALA A 262 -4.74 -8.66 19.72
CA ALA A 262 -4.74 -8.02 18.42
C ALA A 262 -5.54 -8.81 17.39
N GLY A 263 -6.48 -8.13 16.71
CA GLY A 263 -7.35 -8.71 15.68
C GLY A 263 -8.70 -9.21 16.19
N VAL A 264 -8.88 -9.39 17.51
CA VAL A 264 -10.17 -9.74 18.13
C VAL A 264 -10.77 -8.54 18.85
N TYR A 265 -9.95 -7.85 19.66
CA TYR A 265 -10.39 -6.66 20.38
C TYR A 265 -10.75 -5.53 19.40
N SER A 266 -11.98 -5.02 19.51
CA SER A 266 -12.44 -3.83 18.79
C SER A 266 -12.40 -2.63 19.74
N PHE A 267 -11.64 -1.60 19.37
CA PHE A 267 -11.51 -0.38 20.16
C PHE A 267 -12.67 0.59 19.86
N PRO A 268 -13.54 0.90 20.83
CA PRO A 268 -14.60 1.88 20.64
C PRO A 268 -14.02 3.31 20.69
N LEU A 269 -14.01 3.99 19.54
CA LEU A 269 -13.47 5.34 19.39
C LEU A 269 -14.23 6.37 20.26
N GLN A 270 -15.53 6.16 20.44
CA GLN A 270 -16.42 7.09 21.13
C GLN A 270 -16.09 7.25 22.62
N ARG A 271 -15.52 6.22 23.27
CA ARG A 271 -15.20 6.24 24.71
C ARG A 271 -14.25 7.37 25.13
N GLN A 272 -13.50 7.95 24.20
CA GLN A 272 -12.57 9.06 24.49
C GLN A 272 -13.21 10.44 24.34
N TRP A 273 -14.47 10.54 23.90
CA TRP A 273 -15.13 11.81 23.67
C TRP A 273 -15.61 12.43 24.98
N SER A 274 -15.34 13.71 25.16
CA SER A 274 -15.86 14.52 26.27
C SER A 274 -17.06 15.32 25.79
N LEU A 275 -18.26 14.79 25.99
CA LEU A 275 -19.53 15.44 25.62
C LEU A 275 -20.15 16.17 26.82
N LYS A 276 -21.07 17.12 26.55
CA LYS A 276 -21.81 17.84 27.61
C LYS A 276 -22.60 16.89 28.51
N LYS A 277 -23.19 15.85 27.93
CA LYS A 277 -23.80 14.73 28.65
C LYS A 277 -23.06 13.45 28.30
N PRO A 278 -22.61 12.65 29.28
CA PRO A 278 -21.85 11.43 29.04
C PRO A 278 -22.70 10.31 28.40
N GLU A 279 -24.02 10.38 28.55
CA GLU A 279 -24.95 9.40 28.00
C GLU A 279 -24.97 9.37 26.46
N TRP A 280 -24.67 10.51 25.82
CA TRP A 280 -24.71 10.66 24.36
C TRP A 280 -23.51 10.05 23.62
N VAL A 281 -22.56 9.45 24.34
CA VAL A 281 -21.32 8.92 23.74
C VAL A 281 -21.62 7.78 22.76
N ASP A 282 -22.62 6.96 23.06
CA ASP A 282 -22.99 5.80 22.25
C ASP A 282 -24.13 6.10 21.25
N ASP A 283 -24.58 7.35 21.14
CA ASP A 283 -25.65 7.74 20.22
C ASP A 283 -25.19 7.71 18.76
N CYS A 284 -26.03 7.16 17.89
CA CYS A 284 -25.79 7.14 16.44
C CYS A 284 -26.22 8.48 15.82
N ILE A 285 -25.27 9.21 15.23
CA ILE A 285 -25.56 10.43 14.48
C ILE A 285 -26.10 10.05 13.09
N PRO A 286 -27.32 10.44 12.71
CA PRO A 286 -27.81 10.21 11.35
C PRO A 286 -27.02 11.06 10.35
N GLU A 287 -26.53 10.44 9.29
CA GLU A 287 -25.70 11.14 8.28
C GLU A 287 -26.52 11.66 7.09
N ILE A 288 -27.55 10.92 6.68
CA ILE A 288 -28.33 11.17 5.46
C ILE A 288 -29.82 11.10 5.76
N MET A 289 -30.58 12.09 5.27
CA MET A 289 -32.03 12.14 5.32
C MET A 289 -32.57 12.65 3.98
N ASP A 290 -33.50 11.91 3.36
CA ASP A 290 -34.15 12.25 2.09
C ASP A 290 -33.19 12.65 0.94
N GLY A 291 -32.04 11.97 0.86
CA GLY A 291 -31.02 12.23 -0.16
C GLY A 291 -30.14 13.46 0.08
N LYS A 292 -30.27 14.10 1.24
CA LYS A 292 -29.43 15.22 1.70
C LYS A 292 -28.57 14.78 2.89
N ASN A 293 -27.38 15.36 3.04
CA ASN A 293 -26.55 15.11 4.21
C ASN A 293 -27.00 16.00 5.36
N ILE A 294 -27.07 15.44 6.57
CA ILE A 294 -27.52 16.18 7.76
C ILE A 294 -26.47 17.19 8.23
N PHE A 295 -25.18 16.86 8.11
CA PHE A 295 -24.07 17.76 8.48
C PHE A 295 -24.11 19.12 7.76
N ASP A 296 -24.69 19.18 6.56
CA ASP A 296 -24.85 20.43 5.80
C ASP A 296 -25.86 21.39 6.45
N PHE A 297 -26.70 20.89 7.37
CA PHE A 297 -27.76 21.64 8.07
C PHE A 297 -27.51 21.78 9.58
N VAL A 298 -26.35 21.35 10.10
CA VAL A 298 -26.02 21.49 11.52
C VAL A 298 -25.58 22.93 11.79
N ASP A 299 -26.47 23.71 12.41
CA ASP A 299 -26.23 25.09 12.81
C ASP A 299 -26.78 25.32 14.23
N PRO A 300 -26.01 25.93 15.16
CA PRO A 300 -26.51 26.24 16.50
C PRO A 300 -27.77 27.14 16.52
N GLU A 301 -28.04 27.88 15.44
CA GLU A 301 -29.15 28.84 15.33
C GLU A 301 -30.21 28.42 14.29
N ILE A 302 -30.28 27.13 13.95
CA ILE A 302 -31.18 26.61 12.88
C ILE A 302 -32.66 26.92 13.11
N GLU A 303 -33.13 26.87 14.37
CA GLU A 303 -34.53 27.14 14.72
C GLU A 303 -34.92 28.60 14.44
N ALA A 304 -34.00 29.54 14.66
CA ALA A 304 -34.25 30.96 14.38
C ALA A 304 -34.36 31.21 12.87
N LYS A 305 -33.49 30.57 12.08
CA LYS A 305 -33.53 30.66 10.61
C LYS A 305 -34.78 30.00 10.02
N LEU A 306 -35.24 28.91 10.63
CA LEU A 306 -36.47 28.24 10.22
C LEU A 306 -37.70 29.13 10.48
N ALA A 307 -37.78 29.77 11.64
CA ALA A 307 -38.88 30.68 11.96
C ALA A 307 -38.96 31.89 11.02
N GLU A 308 -37.83 32.44 10.57
CA GLU A 308 -37.80 33.51 9.56
C GLU A 308 -38.31 33.02 8.19
N LEU A 309 -37.91 31.82 7.78
CA LEU A 309 -38.33 31.22 6.53
C LEU A 309 -39.84 30.88 6.53
N GLU A 310 -40.35 30.35 7.63
CA GLU A 310 -41.79 30.08 7.80
C GLU A 310 -42.61 31.38 7.74
N ALA A 311 -42.13 32.46 8.36
CA ALA A 311 -42.77 33.77 8.24
C ALA A 311 -42.79 34.30 6.80
N GLU A 312 -41.69 34.13 6.05
CA GLU A 312 -41.63 34.49 4.62
C GLU A 312 -42.58 33.62 3.77
N GLU A 313 -42.68 32.32 4.08
CA GLU A 313 -43.61 31.41 3.40
C GLU A 313 -45.07 31.76 3.68
N ASP A 314 -45.41 32.13 4.92
CA ASP A 314 -46.74 32.61 5.29
C ASP A 314 -47.11 33.90 4.55
N GLU A 315 -46.18 34.85 4.45
CA GLU A 315 -46.36 36.08 3.65
C GLU A 315 -46.58 35.77 2.17
N ARG A 316 -45.79 34.85 1.60
CA ARG A 316 -45.95 34.40 0.20
C ARG A 316 -47.26 33.64 -0.01
N ALA A 317 -47.67 32.80 0.94
CA ALA A 317 -48.90 32.04 0.87
C ALA A 317 -50.12 32.96 0.92
N ALA A 318 -50.10 33.98 1.78
CA ALA A 318 -51.13 35.01 1.81
C ALA A 318 -51.25 35.76 0.48
N LEU A 319 -50.11 36.11 -0.15
CA LEU A 319 -50.10 36.76 -1.46
C LEU A 319 -50.59 35.81 -2.56
N ALA A 320 -50.14 34.56 -2.57
CA ALA A 320 -50.57 33.56 -3.54
C ALA A 320 -52.06 33.21 -3.41
N ALA A 321 -52.60 33.14 -2.18
CA ALA A 321 -54.04 32.97 -1.94
C ALA A 321 -54.85 34.17 -2.46
N ALA A 322 -54.31 35.39 -2.35
CA ALA A 322 -54.94 36.57 -2.95
C ALA A 322 -54.86 36.59 -4.49
N MET A 323 -53.90 35.88 -5.09
CA MET A 323 -53.77 35.75 -6.56
C MET A 323 -54.51 34.53 -7.15
N ASN A 324 -54.72 33.47 -6.36
CA ASN A 324 -55.46 32.26 -6.74
C ASN A 324 -56.97 32.38 -6.46
N ASP A 325 -57.50 33.60 -6.37
CA ASP A 325 -58.94 33.79 -6.59
C ASP A 325 -59.15 33.53 -8.08
N ASP A 326 -59.52 32.28 -8.41
CA ASP A 326 -59.78 31.83 -9.78
C ASP A 326 -60.60 32.91 -10.50
N GLU A 327 -59.99 33.58 -11.48
CA GLU A 327 -60.73 34.41 -12.42
C GLU A 327 -61.85 33.51 -12.99
N MET A 328 -63.09 33.78 -12.60
CA MET A 328 -64.27 33.08 -13.08
C MET A 328 -64.28 33.15 -14.61
N GLU A 329 -63.80 32.09 -15.28
CA GLU A 329 -63.79 32.02 -16.75
C GLU A 329 -65.23 32.15 -17.26
N ASP A 330 -65.45 33.07 -18.20
CA ASP A 330 -66.75 33.35 -18.82
C ASP A 330 -67.37 32.03 -19.35
N PRO A 331 -68.62 31.67 -18.99
CA PRO A 331 -69.23 30.38 -19.33
C PRO A 331 -69.10 29.97 -20.81
N GLU A 332 -69.11 30.93 -21.74
CA GLU A 332 -68.97 30.66 -23.17
C GLU A 332 -67.57 30.13 -23.54
N GLU A 333 -66.51 30.59 -22.86
CA GLU A 333 -65.13 30.17 -23.12
C GLU A 333 -64.82 28.76 -22.59
N ALA A 334 -65.43 28.41 -21.44
CA ALA A 334 -65.31 27.10 -20.83
C ALA A 334 -65.94 25.99 -21.69
N GLU A 335 -67.14 26.23 -22.26
CA GLU A 335 -67.79 25.28 -23.16
C GLU A 335 -67.01 25.07 -24.46
N ALA A 336 -66.46 26.15 -25.04
CA ALA A 336 -65.63 26.07 -26.22
C ALA A 336 -64.33 25.26 -25.98
N LYS A 337 -63.63 25.50 -24.86
CA LYS A 337 -62.44 24.71 -24.47
C LYS A 337 -62.77 23.24 -24.26
N GLN A 338 -63.91 22.92 -23.63
CA GLN A 338 -64.34 21.53 -23.43
C GLN A 338 -64.64 20.81 -24.75
N GLN A 339 -65.34 21.47 -25.68
CA GLN A 339 -65.60 20.92 -27.01
C GLN A 339 -64.31 20.69 -27.81
N VAL A 340 -63.41 21.67 -27.82
CA VAL A 340 -62.09 21.56 -28.47
C VAL A 340 -61.25 20.44 -27.85
N GLY A 341 -61.27 20.31 -26.52
CA GLY A 341 -60.61 19.24 -25.79
C GLY A 341 -61.15 17.84 -26.15
N ALA A 342 -62.47 17.71 -26.29
CA ALA A 342 -63.12 16.47 -26.72
C ALA A 342 -62.76 16.09 -28.16
N TRP A 343 -62.81 17.05 -29.09
CA TRP A 343 -62.39 16.84 -30.48
C TRP A 343 -60.91 16.49 -30.59
N ALA A 344 -60.04 17.17 -29.84
CA ALA A 344 -58.61 16.88 -29.83
C ALA A 344 -58.32 15.45 -29.33
N LYS A 345 -59.02 14.97 -28.29
CA LYS A 345 -58.92 13.58 -27.82
C LYS A 345 -59.37 12.59 -28.89
N ALA A 346 -60.50 12.84 -29.56
CA ALA A 346 -61.00 11.98 -30.64
C ALA A 346 -60.01 11.89 -31.82
N ILE A 347 -59.43 13.02 -32.23
CA ILE A 347 -58.42 13.09 -33.30
C ILE A 347 -57.16 12.29 -32.92
N ARG A 348 -56.65 12.45 -31.69
CA ARG A 348 -55.47 11.70 -31.23
C ARG A 348 -55.72 10.20 -31.23
N LYS A 349 -56.90 9.77 -30.77
CA LYS A 349 -57.30 8.35 -30.76
C LYS A 349 -57.34 7.78 -32.19
N ARG A 350 -57.96 8.49 -33.14
CA ARG A 350 -58.01 8.09 -34.56
C ARG A 350 -56.61 8.04 -35.18
N LYS A 351 -55.75 9.04 -34.94
CA LYS A 351 -54.34 9.03 -35.39
C LYS A 351 -53.55 7.85 -34.81
N GLY A 352 -53.80 7.46 -33.56
CA GLY A 352 -53.23 6.27 -32.94
C GLY A 352 -53.57 5.00 -33.71
N VAL A 353 -54.86 4.76 -33.97
CA VAL A 353 -55.34 3.58 -34.72
C VAL A 353 -54.73 3.51 -36.12
N ILE A 354 -54.61 4.64 -36.82
CA ILE A 354 -53.99 4.70 -38.16
C ILE A 354 -52.51 4.29 -38.10
N LYS A 355 -51.76 4.79 -37.11
CA LYS A 355 -50.34 4.43 -36.92
C LYS A 355 -50.17 2.95 -36.59
N GLU A 356 -51.04 2.39 -35.73
CA GLU A 356 -51.03 0.96 -35.38
C GLU A 356 -51.26 0.08 -36.62
N LYS A 357 -52.29 0.41 -37.42
CA LYS A 357 -52.63 -0.30 -38.66
C LYS A 357 -51.49 -0.26 -39.67
N ALA A 358 -50.88 0.91 -39.89
CA ALA A 358 -49.73 1.07 -40.77
C ALA A 358 -48.49 0.29 -40.29
N ARG A 359 -48.29 0.20 -38.96
CA ARG A 359 -47.19 -0.59 -38.37
C ARG A 359 -47.39 -2.08 -38.60
N VAL A 360 -48.61 -2.59 -38.51
CA VAL A 360 -48.94 -4.00 -38.81
C VAL A 360 -48.71 -4.31 -40.28
N GLU A 361 -49.18 -3.47 -41.20
CA GLU A 361 -49.00 -3.67 -42.64
C GLU A 361 -47.52 -3.64 -43.08
N ARG A 362 -46.67 -2.87 -42.39
CA ARG A 362 -45.22 -2.77 -42.66
C ARG A 362 -44.38 -3.83 -41.93
N LYS A 363 -44.98 -4.67 -41.07
CA LYS A 363 -44.24 -5.61 -40.20
C LYS A 363 -43.68 -6.83 -40.96
N ASN A 364 -44.07 -7.03 -42.21
CA ASN A 364 -43.63 -8.15 -43.02
C ASN A 364 -42.37 -7.79 -43.86
N ASN A 365 -41.33 -8.63 -43.80
CA ASN A 365 -40.06 -8.45 -44.51
C ASN A 365 -40.10 -8.82 -46.01
N HIS A 366 -41.28 -8.97 -46.61
CA HIS A 366 -41.42 -9.19 -48.05
C HIS A 366 -41.73 -7.87 -48.77
N PRO A 367 -41.43 -7.73 -50.08
CA PRO A 367 -41.85 -6.57 -50.86
C PRO A 367 -43.37 -6.36 -50.74
N THR A 368 -43.83 -5.13 -50.57
CA THR A 368 -45.26 -4.81 -50.62
C THR A 368 -45.80 -5.03 -52.02
N MET A 369 -46.87 -5.79 -52.16
CA MET A 369 -47.51 -6.06 -53.45
C MET A 369 -47.98 -4.74 -54.10
N GLY A 370 -47.73 -4.59 -55.40
CA GLY A 370 -48.21 -3.42 -56.15
C GLY A 370 -49.74 -3.33 -56.11
N ARG A 371 -50.28 -2.11 -55.98
CA ARG A 371 -51.74 -1.87 -55.85
C ARG A 371 -52.56 -2.52 -56.96
N ALA A 372 -52.05 -2.58 -58.19
CA ALA A 372 -52.71 -3.22 -59.33
C ALA A 372 -52.92 -4.74 -59.16
N VAL A 373 -51.98 -5.41 -58.48
CA VAL A 373 -52.06 -6.86 -58.21
C VAL A 373 -52.95 -7.12 -56.99
N ALA A 374 -52.82 -6.30 -55.95
CA ALA A 374 -53.67 -6.38 -54.75
C ALA A 374 -55.14 -6.06 -55.03
N ALA A 375 -55.44 -5.18 -56.01
CA ALA A 375 -56.79 -4.83 -56.42
C ALA A 375 -57.58 -6.01 -57.01
N ARG A 376 -56.91 -7.10 -57.45
CA ARG A 376 -57.58 -8.30 -57.94
C ARG A 376 -58.33 -9.08 -56.85
N GLY A 377 -57.96 -8.89 -55.58
CA GLY A 377 -58.57 -9.56 -54.42
C GLY A 377 -59.48 -8.69 -53.56
N LYS A 378 -59.65 -7.40 -53.89
CA LYS A 378 -60.55 -6.49 -53.15
C LYS A 378 -61.99 -6.66 -53.62
N THR A 379 -62.93 -6.64 -52.69
CA THR A 379 -64.36 -6.72 -53.00
C THR A 379 -64.97 -5.33 -53.17
N VAL A 380 -66.07 -5.24 -53.91
CA VAL A 380 -66.82 -3.98 -54.09
C VAL A 380 -67.43 -3.54 -52.75
N GLY A 381 -67.80 -4.46 -51.87
CA GLY A 381 -68.35 -4.15 -50.53
C GLY A 381 -67.37 -3.41 -49.63
N GLU A 382 -66.11 -3.83 -49.55
CA GLU A 382 -65.07 -3.15 -48.75
C GLU A 382 -64.81 -1.71 -49.23
N PHE A 383 -65.00 -1.45 -50.52
CA PHE A 383 -64.83 -0.12 -51.10
C PHE A 383 -65.99 0.80 -50.71
N VAL A 384 -67.22 0.30 -50.76
CA VAL A 384 -68.43 1.05 -50.39
C VAL A 384 -68.41 1.43 -48.91
N GLU A 385 -68.09 0.50 -48.01
CA GLU A 385 -67.99 0.78 -46.57
C GLU A 385 -66.93 1.86 -46.24
N HIS A 386 -65.80 1.87 -46.96
CA HIS A 386 -64.77 2.87 -46.76
C HIS A 386 -65.19 4.28 -47.21
N MET A 387 -65.95 4.38 -48.31
CA MET A 387 -66.47 5.66 -48.81
C MET A 387 -67.60 6.20 -47.94
N ASP A 388 -68.43 5.32 -47.39
CA ASP A 388 -69.50 5.70 -46.46
C ASP A 388 -68.92 6.23 -45.13
N GLN A 389 -67.84 5.63 -44.63
CA GLN A 389 -67.09 6.16 -43.47
C GLN A 389 -66.46 7.54 -43.72
N LEU A 390 -66.24 7.92 -44.98
CA LEU A 390 -65.77 9.25 -45.39
C LEU A 390 -66.93 10.21 -45.69
N GLY A 391 -68.18 9.76 -45.58
CA GLY A 391 -69.38 10.55 -45.81
C GLY A 391 -69.81 10.63 -47.29
N VAL A 392 -69.29 9.76 -48.16
CA VAL A 392 -69.66 9.71 -49.58
C VAL A 392 -70.59 8.52 -49.82
N LYS A 393 -71.85 8.79 -50.18
CA LYS A 393 -72.84 7.75 -50.47
C LYS A 393 -72.54 7.08 -51.82
N THR A 394 -72.38 5.76 -51.82
CA THR A 394 -72.14 4.96 -53.03
C THR A 394 -73.01 3.71 -53.02
N ASP A 395 -73.74 3.46 -54.11
CA ASP A 395 -74.64 2.31 -54.23
C ASP A 395 -73.91 1.08 -54.81
N ALA A 396 -73.90 -0.03 -54.07
CA ALA A 396 -73.17 -1.24 -54.43
C ALA A 396 -73.71 -1.93 -55.70
N GLU A 397 -75.01 -1.80 -55.98
CA GLU A 397 -75.69 -2.42 -57.12
C GLU A 397 -75.31 -1.78 -58.46
N ALA A 398 -74.95 -0.49 -58.47
CA ALA A 398 -74.55 0.24 -59.68
C ALA A 398 -73.14 -0.14 -60.17
N LEU A 399 -72.28 -0.69 -59.30
CA LEU A 399 -70.87 -1.00 -59.58
C LEU A 399 -70.61 -2.48 -59.93
N ALA A 400 -71.54 -3.39 -59.65
CA ALA A 400 -71.37 -4.84 -59.81
C ALA A 400 -71.45 -5.34 -61.27
N ASN A 401 -72.05 -4.58 -62.19
CA ASN A 401 -72.37 -5.03 -63.56
C ASN A 401 -71.27 -4.76 -64.62
N LEU A 402 -70.03 -4.48 -64.23
CA LEU A 402 -68.93 -4.10 -65.14
C LEU A 402 -67.83 -5.18 -65.36
N ARG A 403 -68.08 -6.45 -64.99
CA ARG A 403 -67.15 -7.56 -65.28
C ARG A 403 -67.76 -8.60 -66.23
N GLY A 404 -67.14 -8.75 -67.41
CA GLY A 404 -67.49 -9.73 -68.43
C GLY A 404 -67.44 -11.19 -67.93
N ARG A 405 -68.47 -11.94 -68.34
CA ARG A 405 -68.69 -13.40 -68.28
C ARG A 405 -67.44 -14.23 -67.93
N ALA A 406 -67.39 -14.79 -66.72
CA ALA A 406 -66.35 -15.73 -66.31
C ALA A 406 -66.52 -17.09 -67.05
N THR A 407 -65.56 -17.43 -67.90
CA THR A 407 -65.40 -18.76 -68.49
C THR A 407 -64.68 -19.68 -67.50
N SER A 408 -65.43 -20.36 -66.63
CA SER A 408 -64.92 -21.48 -65.84
C SER A 408 -66.01 -22.53 -65.58
N ARG A 409 -66.44 -23.19 -66.66
CA ARG A 409 -67.05 -24.53 -66.61
C ARG A 409 -66.26 -25.40 -67.58
N ALA A 410 -65.37 -26.24 -67.07
CA ALA A 410 -64.71 -27.29 -67.85
C ALA A 410 -65.49 -28.61 -67.69
N ALA A 411 -65.64 -29.35 -68.79
CA ALA A 411 -66.42 -30.58 -68.91
C ALA A 411 -65.80 -31.78 -68.16
N PRO A 412 -66.61 -32.75 -67.67
CA PRO A 412 -66.11 -33.92 -66.94
C PRO A 412 -65.45 -34.92 -67.89
N LYS A 413 -64.25 -35.39 -67.54
CA LYS A 413 -63.63 -36.58 -68.16
C LYS A 413 -63.87 -37.79 -67.25
N ALA A 414 -64.32 -38.87 -67.88
CA ALA A 414 -64.61 -40.16 -67.26
C ALA A 414 -63.33 -40.91 -66.94
N ASP A 415 -63.23 -41.46 -65.73
CA ASP A 415 -62.29 -42.52 -65.38
C ASP A 415 -63.04 -43.56 -64.51
N MET A 416 -62.79 -44.83 -64.84
CA MET A 416 -63.52 -46.04 -64.47
C MET A 416 -63.13 -46.54 -63.07
N GLU A 417 -64.11 -46.95 -62.26
CA GLU A 417 -63.92 -47.55 -60.93
C GLU A 417 -63.54 -49.04 -61.03
N VAL A 418 -62.42 -49.41 -60.40
CA VAL A 418 -62.15 -50.75 -59.86
C VAL A 418 -61.34 -50.58 -58.56
N ASP A 419 -61.82 -51.17 -57.48
CA ASP A 419 -61.20 -51.34 -56.15
C ASP A 419 -60.44 -50.14 -55.55
N GLY A 420 -61.20 -49.21 -54.96
CA GLY A 420 -60.82 -48.60 -53.69
C GLY A 420 -59.46 -47.87 -53.62
N ALA A 421 -59.14 -46.99 -54.57
CA ALA A 421 -58.23 -45.83 -54.36
C ALA A 421 -58.17 -44.95 -55.62
N VAL A 422 -58.66 -43.70 -55.56
CA VAL A 422 -58.42 -42.69 -56.61
C VAL A 422 -57.22 -41.84 -56.24
N VAL A 423 -56.13 -42.06 -56.97
CA VAL A 423 -54.90 -41.25 -56.97
C VAL A 423 -54.98 -40.22 -58.10
N GLY A 424 -55.14 -38.95 -57.73
CA GLY A 424 -54.93 -37.81 -58.63
C GLY A 424 -53.44 -37.45 -58.74
N THR A 425 -52.86 -37.78 -59.89
CA THR A 425 -51.60 -37.31 -60.52
C THR A 425 -50.41 -36.88 -59.63
N LYS A 426 -49.45 -37.81 -59.48
CA LYS A 426 -48.08 -37.54 -59.04
C LYS A 426 -47.20 -37.13 -60.23
N ARG A 427 -46.46 -36.01 -60.11
CA ARG A 427 -45.12 -35.86 -60.69
C ARG A 427 -44.09 -35.85 -59.55
N ALA A 428 -43.15 -36.79 -59.68
CA ALA A 428 -41.89 -36.99 -58.95
C ALA A 428 -41.95 -37.38 -57.46
N ARG A 429 -41.94 -38.71 -57.23
CA ARG A 429 -41.04 -39.34 -56.27
C ARG A 429 -39.68 -39.56 -56.96
N SER A 430 -38.58 -39.07 -56.40
CA SER A 430 -37.32 -39.79 -56.22
C SER A 430 -36.27 -38.90 -55.54
N SER A 431 -35.70 -39.44 -54.45
CA SER A 431 -34.37 -39.19 -53.86
C SER A 431 -33.80 -37.77 -53.75
N SER A 432 -33.42 -37.44 -52.50
CA SER A 432 -32.58 -36.32 -52.03
C SER A 432 -33.29 -34.98 -51.77
N VAL A 433 -33.52 -34.73 -50.48
CA VAL A 433 -33.71 -33.37 -49.95
C VAL A 433 -32.30 -32.77 -49.82
N PRO A 434 -31.93 -31.64 -50.45
CA PRO A 434 -30.82 -30.85 -49.93
C PRO A 434 -31.40 -29.99 -48.82
N ARG A 435 -31.48 -30.60 -47.63
CA ARG A 435 -31.70 -29.88 -46.39
C ARG A 435 -30.36 -29.26 -46.02
N ASP A 436 -30.06 -28.09 -46.55
CA ASP A 436 -29.06 -27.20 -45.93
C ASP A 436 -29.10 -25.78 -46.51
N ARG A 437 -29.54 -24.84 -45.68
CA ARG A 437 -29.02 -23.47 -45.73
C ARG A 437 -28.44 -23.16 -44.35
N SER A 438 -27.25 -23.70 -44.12
CA SER A 438 -26.37 -23.28 -43.04
C SER A 438 -25.86 -21.86 -43.31
N ALA A 439 -25.74 -21.07 -42.23
CA ALA A 439 -25.42 -19.64 -42.28
C ALA A 439 -23.91 -19.34 -42.48
N THR A 440 -23.26 -20.03 -43.41
CA THR A 440 -21.88 -19.74 -43.82
C THR A 440 -21.77 -19.86 -45.34
N ARG A 441 -21.54 -18.72 -46.01
CA ARG A 441 -21.35 -18.66 -47.46
C ARG A 441 -20.09 -19.43 -47.87
N ARG A 442 -20.25 -20.51 -48.65
CA ARG A 442 -19.22 -21.06 -49.55
C ARG A 442 -19.85 -21.50 -50.88
N ASN A 443 -19.02 -21.50 -51.92
CA ASN A 443 -19.36 -21.70 -53.34
C ASN A 443 -19.94 -23.11 -53.63
N PRO A 444 -20.87 -23.28 -54.60
CA PRO A 444 -21.72 -24.47 -54.69
C PRO A 444 -21.21 -25.57 -55.65
N VAL A 445 -19.92 -25.91 -55.64
CA VAL A 445 -19.38 -26.95 -56.58
C VAL A 445 -18.85 -28.20 -55.89
N GLN A 446 -18.93 -28.33 -54.56
CA GLN A 446 -18.59 -29.58 -53.89
C GLN A 446 -19.63 -29.90 -52.82
N MET A 447 -20.55 -30.80 -53.17
CA MET A 447 -21.55 -31.32 -52.25
C MET A 447 -21.41 -32.84 -52.25
N GLU A 448 -20.70 -33.37 -51.26
CA GLU A 448 -21.07 -34.56 -50.50
C GLU A 448 -20.04 -34.72 -49.37
N GLN A 449 -20.53 -34.77 -48.12
CA GLN A 449 -19.77 -34.99 -46.88
C GLN A 449 -18.90 -33.84 -46.33
N ALA A 450 -19.54 -32.75 -45.89
CA ALA A 450 -18.93 -31.92 -44.85
C ALA A 450 -20.02 -31.33 -43.94
N ARG A 451 -20.37 -32.05 -42.86
CA ARG A 451 -21.08 -31.42 -41.73
C ARG A 451 -20.13 -30.38 -41.12
N SER A 452 -20.61 -29.16 -40.87
CA SER A 452 -19.81 -28.15 -40.19
C SER A 452 -19.22 -28.71 -38.87
N PRO A 453 -17.98 -28.38 -38.47
CA PRO A 453 -17.39 -28.88 -37.23
C PRO A 453 -18.26 -28.64 -35.98
N SER A 454 -19.05 -27.56 -35.99
CA SER A 454 -20.02 -27.21 -34.95
C SER A 454 -21.23 -28.14 -34.83
N ALA A 455 -21.50 -28.98 -35.84
CA ALA A 455 -22.58 -29.96 -35.84
C ALA A 455 -22.08 -31.40 -35.63
N HIS A 456 -20.77 -31.63 -35.72
CA HIS A 456 -20.17 -32.95 -35.56
C HIS A 456 -20.14 -33.32 -34.05
N GLY A 457 -20.87 -34.36 -33.66
CA GLY A 457 -20.98 -34.82 -32.27
C GLY A 457 -22.30 -34.50 -31.55
N LEU A 458 -23.26 -33.86 -32.24
CA LEU A 458 -24.62 -33.66 -31.72
C LEU A 458 -25.59 -34.60 -32.44
N ARG A 459 -26.47 -35.25 -31.68
CA ARG A 459 -27.31 -36.36 -32.15
C ARG A 459 -28.42 -35.89 -33.09
N ASP A 460 -29.13 -34.82 -32.71
CA ASP A 460 -30.34 -34.33 -33.40
C ASP A 460 -30.34 -32.79 -33.55
N GLU A 461 -31.14 -32.25 -34.48
CA GLU A 461 -31.27 -30.80 -34.72
C GLU A 461 -31.69 -30.02 -33.46
N ALA A 462 -32.49 -30.62 -32.59
CA ALA A 462 -32.87 -30.01 -31.31
C ALA A 462 -31.65 -29.79 -30.38
N GLN A 463 -30.68 -30.71 -30.37
CA GLN A 463 -29.45 -30.56 -29.61
C GLN A 463 -28.54 -29.48 -30.22
N LEU A 464 -28.50 -29.35 -31.55
CA LEU A 464 -27.79 -28.27 -32.24
C LEU A 464 -28.38 -26.88 -31.89
N GLN A 465 -29.70 -26.76 -31.86
CA GLN A 465 -30.35 -25.51 -31.44
C GLN A 465 -30.09 -25.20 -29.96
N LYS A 466 -30.08 -26.24 -29.10
CA LYS A 466 -29.78 -26.09 -27.67
C LYS A 466 -28.32 -25.68 -27.42
N SER A 467 -27.37 -26.26 -28.14
CA SER A 467 -25.94 -25.91 -28.03
C SER A 467 -25.69 -24.47 -28.50
N ALA A 468 -26.33 -24.03 -29.58
CA ALA A 468 -26.26 -22.65 -30.06
C ALA A 468 -26.81 -21.63 -29.03
N LYS A 469 -27.92 -21.96 -28.35
CA LYS A 469 -28.46 -21.14 -27.25
C LYS A 469 -27.51 -21.08 -26.05
N LEU A 470 -26.90 -22.20 -25.67
CA LEU A 470 -25.90 -22.28 -24.60
C LEU A 470 -24.64 -21.48 -24.92
N ALA A 471 -24.15 -21.53 -26.16
CA ALA A 471 -23.00 -20.75 -26.61
C ALA A 471 -23.26 -19.24 -26.47
N LYS A 472 -24.42 -18.75 -26.94
CA LYS A 472 -24.84 -17.34 -26.76
C LYS A 472 -24.94 -16.96 -25.28
N LYS A 473 -25.48 -17.85 -24.43
CA LYS A 473 -25.57 -17.60 -22.98
C LYS A 473 -24.19 -17.53 -22.30
N LYS A 474 -23.21 -18.31 -22.75
CA LYS A 474 -21.82 -18.23 -22.24
C LYS A 474 -21.10 -16.96 -22.71
N GLN A 475 -21.34 -16.52 -23.95
CA GLN A 475 -20.78 -15.27 -24.48
C GLN A 475 -21.27 -14.02 -23.75
N PHE A 476 -22.43 -14.07 -23.09
CA PHE A 476 -22.96 -12.96 -22.30
C PHE A 476 -21.98 -12.47 -21.21
N LYS A 477 -21.21 -13.37 -20.57
CA LYS A 477 -20.20 -12.97 -19.57
C LYS A 477 -19.05 -12.16 -20.19
N LEU A 478 -18.64 -12.50 -21.40
CA LEU A 478 -17.60 -11.78 -22.14
C LEU A 478 -18.11 -10.40 -22.55
N ALA A 479 -19.34 -10.35 -23.09
CA ALA A 479 -20.00 -9.10 -23.48
C ALA A 479 -20.25 -8.18 -22.28
N LYS A 480 -20.65 -8.72 -21.12
CA LYS A 480 -20.82 -7.95 -19.87
C LYS A 480 -19.52 -7.28 -19.42
N ASN A 481 -18.38 -7.94 -19.66
CA ASN A 481 -17.05 -7.40 -19.33
C ASN A 481 -16.48 -6.51 -20.45
N GLY A 482 -17.22 -6.25 -21.53
CA GLY A 482 -16.80 -5.42 -22.65
C GLY A 482 -15.68 -6.02 -23.51
N LEU A 483 -15.47 -7.35 -23.47
CA LEU A 483 -14.43 -8.02 -24.25
C LEU A 483 -14.85 -8.18 -25.71
N ALA A 484 -13.91 -7.98 -26.64
CA ALA A 484 -14.20 -8.03 -28.08
C ALA A 484 -14.53 -9.46 -28.57
N SER A 485 -13.90 -10.48 -27.99
CA SER A 485 -14.14 -11.90 -28.31
C SER A 485 -13.62 -12.82 -27.19
N GLU A 486 -13.79 -14.13 -27.34
CA GLU A 486 -13.20 -15.13 -26.43
C GLU A 486 -11.66 -15.20 -26.48
N SER A 487 -11.06 -14.63 -27.53
CA SER A 487 -9.61 -14.52 -27.71
C SER A 487 -9.04 -13.27 -27.04
N ASP A 488 -9.88 -12.28 -26.73
CA ASP A 488 -9.46 -11.07 -26.04
C ASP A 488 -9.30 -11.32 -24.53
N ARG A 489 -8.07 -11.63 -24.13
CA ARG A 489 -7.67 -11.92 -22.74
C ARG A 489 -6.64 -10.94 -22.21
N ARG A 490 -6.56 -9.74 -22.80
CA ARG A 490 -5.57 -8.73 -22.41
C ARG A 490 -5.85 -8.25 -20.99
N ILE A 491 -4.87 -8.37 -20.10
CA ILE A 491 -4.95 -7.84 -18.74
C ILE A 491 -4.33 -6.44 -18.74
N PRO A 492 -5.10 -5.35 -18.61
CA PRO A 492 -4.54 -4.02 -18.54
C PRO A 492 -3.80 -3.81 -17.21
N CYS A 493 -2.60 -3.23 -17.29
CA CYS A 493 -1.86 -2.82 -16.10
C CYS A 493 -2.55 -1.58 -15.48
N LYS A 494 -3.40 -1.79 -14.47
CA LYS A 494 -4.15 -0.70 -13.81
C LYS A 494 -3.26 0.30 -13.07
N LYS A 495 -2.07 -0.13 -12.65
CA LYS A 495 -1.13 0.63 -11.82
C LYS A 495 0.26 0.60 -12.46
N PRO A 496 0.47 1.31 -13.58
CA PRO A 496 1.74 1.29 -14.28
C PRO A 496 2.83 1.96 -13.42
N LYS A 497 3.95 1.26 -13.27
CA LYS A 497 5.03 1.61 -12.34
C LYS A 497 5.58 3.03 -12.56
N HIS A 498 5.74 3.45 -13.81
CA HIS A 498 6.29 4.78 -14.15
C HIS A 498 5.37 5.96 -13.74
N LEU A 499 4.10 5.70 -13.39
CA LEU A 499 3.19 6.74 -12.86
C LEU A 499 3.16 6.77 -11.33
N LEU A 500 3.44 5.64 -10.67
CA LEU A 500 3.25 5.48 -9.23
C LEU A 500 4.55 5.38 -8.44
N THR A 501 5.68 5.31 -9.12
CA THR A 501 7.00 5.21 -8.49
C THR A 501 7.92 6.29 -9.02
N GLY A 502 8.75 6.85 -8.13
CA GLY A 502 9.62 7.99 -8.42
C GLY A 502 9.02 9.33 -7.96
N LYS A 503 9.88 10.29 -7.68
CA LYS A 503 9.52 11.70 -7.42
C LYS A 503 10.25 12.56 -8.45
N ARG A 504 9.58 13.59 -8.98
CA ARG A 504 10.24 14.54 -9.91
C ARG A 504 11.24 15.38 -9.12
N GLY A 505 12.52 15.22 -9.43
CA GLY A 505 13.60 16.06 -8.91
C GLY A 505 13.90 17.24 -9.84
N ASN A 506 14.90 18.05 -9.48
CA ASN A 506 15.39 19.13 -10.35
C ASN A 506 16.25 18.54 -11.46
N GLY A 507 15.86 18.76 -12.72
CA GLY A 507 16.56 18.24 -13.90
C GLY A 507 15.61 17.73 -15.00
N LYS A 508 16.10 16.78 -15.81
CA LYS A 508 15.30 16.13 -16.87
C LYS A 508 14.12 15.36 -16.26
N THR A 509 12.96 15.45 -16.90
CA THR A 509 11.73 14.80 -16.43
C THR A 509 11.30 13.68 -17.36
N ASP A 510 10.76 12.60 -16.78
CA ASP A 510 10.40 11.37 -17.52
C ASP A 510 9.15 11.52 -18.40
N ARG A 511 8.41 12.62 -18.24
CA ARG A 511 7.28 13.02 -19.08
C ARG A 511 7.42 14.48 -19.45
N ARG A 512 6.94 14.81 -20.66
CA ARG A 512 6.91 16.17 -21.20
C ARG A 512 6.02 17.08 -20.37
#